data_AF-A0A5A8A2J7-F1
#
_entry.id   AF-A0A5A8A2J7-F1
#
_cell.length_a   1.000
_cell.length_b   1.000
_cell.length_c   1.000
_cell.angle_alpha   90.00
_cell.angle_beta   90.00
_cell.angle_gamma   90.00
#
_symmetry.space_group_name_H-M   'P 1'
#
loop_
_entity.id
_entity.type
_entity.pdbx_description
1 polymer ?
#
loop_
_entity_poly.entity_id
_entity_poly.type
_entity_poly.pdbx_seq_one_letter_code
_entity_poly.pdbx_strand_id
1 'polypeptide(L)'
;MQLALEEPDDLRAIVNAILTLDALAGIIHSTGVAAGDPAMGSHESDDLYRDALVEVSRSFQVLRDAAASIKHGALDPKRKKARLVRGSKALRAVRNGVGLFQCGDRLGSDVIVIEFDPGPGYVRASDVIADSYRMLKRIAEGEPARTDEHDRGSFFPDGD
;
A
#
# COMPACT_ATOMS: atom_id res chain seq x y z
N MET A 1 -9.45 4.99 -5.99
CA MET A 1 -9.15 5.03 -4.55
C MET A 1 -10.41 4.77 -3.75
N GLN A 2 -11.37 5.69 -3.84
CA GLN A 2 -12.67 5.62 -3.16
C GLN A 2 -13.41 4.29 -3.40
N LEU A 3 -13.49 3.81 -4.64
CA LEU A 3 -14.06 2.50 -4.98
C LEU A 3 -13.41 1.32 -4.24
N ALA A 4 -12.10 1.35 -3.98
CA ALA A 4 -11.42 0.24 -3.27
C ALA A 4 -11.65 0.29 -1.76
N LEU A 5 -12.11 1.42 -1.23
CA LEU A 5 -12.50 1.61 0.17
C LEU A 5 -14.01 1.35 0.36
N GLU A 6 -14.83 1.67 -0.64
CA GLU A 6 -16.28 1.44 -0.65
C GLU A 6 -16.63 -0.01 -1.04
N GLU A 7 -15.84 -0.62 -1.93
CA GLU A 7 -15.96 -2.02 -2.36
C GLU A 7 -14.66 -2.79 -2.06
N PRO A 8 -14.31 -3.02 -0.78
CA PRO A 8 -13.06 -3.68 -0.39
C PRO A 8 -12.96 -5.15 -0.83
N ASP A 9 -14.08 -5.72 -1.28
CA ASP A 9 -14.20 -7.10 -1.74
C ASP A 9 -13.97 -7.22 -3.27
N ASP A 10 -13.91 -6.11 -4.02
CA ASP A 10 -13.59 -6.13 -5.46
C ASP A 10 -12.08 -6.18 -5.70
N LEU A 11 -11.61 -7.36 -6.13
CA LEU A 11 -10.22 -7.59 -6.51
C LEU A 11 -9.72 -6.58 -7.57
N ARG A 12 -10.56 -6.18 -8.52
CA ARG A 12 -10.16 -5.21 -9.57
C ARG A 12 -9.95 -3.83 -8.98
N ALA A 13 -10.86 -3.38 -8.12
CA ALA A 13 -10.71 -2.11 -7.41
C ALA A 13 -9.42 -2.08 -6.59
N ILE A 14 -9.10 -3.17 -5.87
CA ILE A 14 -7.88 -3.32 -5.08
C ILE A 14 -6.62 -3.28 -5.95
N VAL A 15 -6.56 -4.08 -7.03
CA VAL A 15 -5.40 -4.10 -7.95
C VAL A 15 -5.15 -2.71 -8.55
N ASN A 16 -6.22 -2.06 -9.01
CA ASN A 16 -6.13 -0.71 -9.57
C ASN A 16 -5.62 0.29 -8.53
N ALA A 17 -6.09 0.22 -7.28
CA ALA A 17 -5.64 1.08 -6.21
C ALA A 17 -4.15 0.87 -5.88
N ILE A 18 -3.69 -0.37 -5.76
CA ILE A 18 -2.27 -0.71 -5.53
C ILE A 18 -1.38 -0.12 -6.63
N LEU A 19 -1.73 -0.36 -7.90
CA LEU A 19 -0.95 0.14 -9.03
C LEU A 19 -0.97 1.66 -9.14
N THR A 20 -2.10 2.29 -8.82
CA THR A 20 -2.26 3.76 -8.84
C THR A 20 -1.42 4.42 -7.75
N LEU A 21 -1.41 3.88 -6.53
CA LEU A 21 -0.62 4.41 -5.42
C LEU A 21 0.88 4.25 -5.65
N ASP A 22 1.31 3.11 -6.19
CA ASP A 22 2.72 2.91 -6.55
C ASP A 22 3.16 3.90 -7.64
N ALA A 23 2.30 4.20 -8.61
CA ALA A 23 2.57 5.23 -9.62
C ALA A 23 2.57 6.65 -9.02
N LEU A 24 1.66 6.96 -8.10
CA LEU A 24 1.57 8.26 -7.43
C LEU A 24 2.87 8.61 -6.69
N ALA A 25 3.49 7.65 -6.01
CA ALA A 25 4.78 7.89 -5.34
C ALA A 25 5.87 8.35 -6.33
N GLY A 26 5.94 7.76 -7.52
CA GLY A 26 6.85 8.21 -8.58
C GLY A 26 6.50 9.60 -9.12
N ILE A 27 5.21 9.90 -9.27
CA ILE A 27 4.74 11.23 -9.70
C ILE A 27 5.12 12.31 -8.68
N ILE A 28 4.92 12.05 -7.39
CA ILE A 28 5.29 12.97 -6.29
C ILE A 28 6.78 13.29 -6.37
N HIS A 29 7.65 12.28 -6.47
CA HIS A 29 9.09 12.47 -6.59
C HIS A 29 9.45 13.31 -7.83
N SER A 30 8.96 12.91 -9.01
CA SER A 30 9.26 13.62 -10.26
C SER A 30 8.81 15.08 -10.24
N THR A 31 7.65 15.35 -9.64
CA THR A 31 7.08 16.71 -9.52
C THR A 31 7.90 17.54 -8.53
N GLY A 32 8.27 16.98 -7.38
CA GLY A 32 9.11 17.65 -6.39
C GLY A 32 10.52 17.96 -6.90
N VAL A 33 11.12 17.02 -7.64
CA VAL A 33 12.42 17.25 -8.32
C VAL A 33 12.29 18.38 -9.34
N ALA A 34 11.24 18.39 -10.16
CA ALA A 34 11.00 19.46 -11.13
C ALA A 34 10.75 20.83 -10.48
N ALA A 35 10.16 20.84 -9.28
CA ALA A 35 9.95 22.04 -8.47
C ALA A 35 11.20 22.50 -7.68
N GLY A 36 12.29 21.70 -7.70
CA GLY A 36 13.52 22.01 -6.97
C GLY A 36 13.41 21.77 -5.46
N ASP A 37 12.48 20.94 -5.00
CA ASP A 37 12.35 20.55 -3.60
C ASP A 37 13.62 19.77 -3.16
N PRO A 38 14.42 20.31 -2.21
CA PRO A 38 15.64 19.65 -1.76
C PRO A 38 15.39 18.28 -1.13
N ALA A 39 14.22 18.05 -0.51
CA ALA A 39 13.89 16.76 0.09
C ALA A 39 13.70 15.70 -0.99
N MET A 40 13.01 16.02 -2.08
CA MET A 40 12.79 15.11 -3.21
C MET A 40 14.05 14.96 -4.07
N GLY A 41 14.77 16.06 -4.29
CA GLY A 41 16.04 16.08 -5.04
C GLY A 41 17.20 15.36 -4.34
N SER A 42 17.10 15.13 -3.02
CA SER A 42 18.10 14.35 -2.26
C SER A 42 18.11 12.86 -2.63
N HIS A 43 17.05 12.37 -3.28
CA HIS A 43 16.96 11.02 -3.79
C HIS A 43 17.24 11.00 -5.30
N GLU A 44 18.35 10.36 -5.70
CA GLU A 44 18.82 10.33 -7.09
C GLU A 44 17.84 9.67 -8.07
N SER A 45 16.94 8.81 -7.57
CA SER A 45 15.92 8.12 -8.38
C SER A 45 14.62 7.94 -7.60
N ASP A 46 13.54 7.73 -8.34
CA ASP A 46 12.22 7.40 -7.77
C ASP A 46 12.26 6.07 -7.00
N ASP A 47 13.09 5.12 -7.43
CA ASP A 47 13.35 3.87 -6.71
C ASP A 47 13.93 4.11 -5.32
N LEU A 48 14.92 5.02 -5.19
CA LEU A 48 15.53 5.36 -3.90
C LEU A 48 14.57 6.15 -3.01
N TYR A 49 13.75 7.02 -3.62
CA TYR A 49 12.69 7.72 -2.91
C TYR A 49 11.66 6.73 -2.34
N ARG A 50 11.21 5.76 -3.14
CA ARG A 50 10.29 4.71 -2.67
C ARG A 50 10.93 3.80 -1.63
N ASP A 51 12.24 3.57 -1.68
CA ASP A 51 12.94 2.86 -0.59
C ASP A 51 12.90 3.65 0.72
N ALA A 52 13.10 4.97 0.68
CA ALA A 52 12.98 5.82 1.87
C ALA A 52 11.54 5.81 2.45
N LEU A 53 10.51 5.84 1.60
CA LEU A 53 9.11 5.71 2.05
C LEU A 53 8.82 4.37 2.72
N VAL A 54 9.50 3.30 2.29
CA VAL A 54 9.37 1.97 2.90
C VAL A 54 9.95 1.91 4.31
N GLU A 55 10.98 2.71 4.60
CA GLU A 55 11.52 2.83 5.95
C GLU A 55 10.53 3.53 6.91
N VAL A 56 9.62 4.33 6.37
CA VAL A 56 8.59 5.07 7.14
C VAL A 56 7.31 4.27 7.31
N SER A 57 6.90 3.50 6.29
CA SER A 57 5.60 2.82 6.25
C SER A 57 5.73 1.37 5.80
N ARG A 58 5.37 0.43 6.68
CA ARG A 58 5.27 -1.00 6.34
C ARG A 58 4.11 -1.25 5.39
N SER A 59 3.00 -0.52 5.53
CA SER A 59 1.88 -0.60 4.59
C SER A 59 2.34 -0.24 3.18
N PHE A 60 3.12 0.84 3.02
CA PHE A 60 3.70 1.20 1.74
C PHE A 60 4.70 0.16 1.22
N GLN A 61 5.48 -0.48 2.10
CA GLN A 61 6.34 -1.60 1.72
C GLN A 61 5.55 -2.75 1.09
N VAL A 62 4.45 -3.17 1.74
CA VAL A 62 3.59 -4.23 1.23
C VAL A 62 2.94 -3.80 -0.09
N LEU A 63 2.47 -2.55 -0.20
CA LEU A 63 1.87 -2.01 -1.41
C LEU A 63 2.85 -2.03 -2.60
N ARG A 64 4.07 -1.52 -2.40
CA ARG A 64 5.12 -1.46 -3.42
C ARG A 64 5.52 -2.86 -3.88
N ASP A 65 5.73 -3.78 -2.94
CA ASP A 65 6.12 -5.15 -3.26
C ASP A 65 4.97 -5.92 -3.94
N ALA A 66 3.71 -5.65 -3.57
CA ALA A 66 2.53 -6.16 -4.25
C ALA A 66 2.43 -5.61 -5.69
N ALA A 67 2.62 -4.31 -5.90
CA ALA A 67 2.63 -3.69 -7.22
C ALA A 67 3.71 -4.30 -8.12
N ALA A 68 4.93 -4.49 -7.61
CA ALA A 68 6.01 -5.12 -8.34
C ALA A 68 5.68 -6.58 -8.73
N SER A 69 5.10 -7.33 -7.80
CA SER A 69 4.65 -8.72 -8.03
C SER A 69 3.53 -8.82 -9.05
N ILE A 70 2.62 -7.85 -9.09
CA ILE A 70 1.55 -7.77 -10.10
C ILE A 70 2.15 -7.49 -11.49
N LYS A 71 3.08 -6.53 -11.58
CA LYS A 71 3.70 -6.12 -12.86
C LYS A 71 4.61 -7.19 -13.47
N HIS A 72 5.37 -7.89 -12.64
CA HIS A 72 6.45 -8.77 -13.10
C HIS A 72 6.22 -10.26 -12.81
N GLY A 73 5.13 -10.60 -12.13
CA GLY A 73 4.86 -11.98 -11.72
C GLY A 73 5.72 -12.40 -10.53
N ALA A 74 6.25 -13.63 -10.58
CA ALA A 74 7.11 -14.15 -9.51
C ALA A 74 8.40 -13.34 -9.42
N LEU A 75 8.64 -12.69 -8.28
CA LEU A 75 9.85 -11.92 -8.05
C LEU A 75 11.02 -12.87 -7.79
N ASP A 76 12.17 -12.58 -8.41
CA ASP A 76 13.37 -13.39 -8.26
C ASP A 76 13.89 -13.31 -6.81
N PRO A 77 13.90 -14.44 -6.06
CA PRO A 77 14.37 -14.47 -4.68
C PRO A 77 15.87 -14.17 -4.55
N LYS A 78 16.62 -14.16 -5.66
CA LYS A 78 18.05 -13.79 -5.69
C LYS A 78 18.27 -12.28 -5.82
N ARG A 79 17.22 -11.45 -5.98
CA ARG A 79 17.36 -9.99 -6.02
C ARG A 79 17.80 -9.47 -4.64
N LYS A 80 18.67 -8.46 -4.63
CA LYS A 80 19.31 -7.88 -3.43
C LYS A 80 18.34 -7.27 -2.40
N LYS A 81 17.08 -7.00 -2.75
CA LYS A 81 16.07 -6.44 -1.84
C LYS A 81 15.22 -7.57 -1.29
N ALA A 82 15.13 -7.69 0.04
CA ALA A 82 14.17 -8.57 0.68
C ALA A 82 12.75 -8.14 0.28
N ARG A 83 11.99 -9.05 -0.34
CA ARG A 83 10.61 -8.80 -0.80
C ARG A 83 9.63 -9.51 0.09
N LEU A 84 8.63 -8.78 0.55
CA LEU A 84 7.54 -9.31 1.36
C LEU A 84 6.56 -10.10 0.49
N VAL A 85 6.23 -9.62 -0.71
CA VAL A 85 5.32 -10.29 -1.65
C VAL A 85 6.13 -10.98 -2.75
N ARG A 86 5.83 -12.27 -3.00
CA ARG A 86 6.60 -13.08 -3.97
C ARG A 86 5.98 -13.18 -5.37
N GLY A 87 4.68 -12.95 -5.51
CA GLY A 87 4.02 -13.06 -6.80
C GLY A 87 2.57 -12.61 -6.76
N SER A 88 1.99 -12.35 -7.93
CA SER A 88 0.61 -11.87 -8.08
C SER A 88 -0.45 -12.77 -7.43
N LYS A 89 -0.18 -14.08 -7.32
CA LYS A 89 -1.05 -15.06 -6.62
C LYS A 89 -1.14 -14.84 -5.10
N ALA A 90 -0.31 -13.97 -4.54
CA ALA A 90 -0.37 -13.58 -3.13
C ALA A 90 -1.56 -12.67 -2.80
N LEU A 91 -2.20 -12.07 -3.82
CA LEU A 91 -3.45 -11.34 -3.67
C LEU A 91 -4.62 -12.32 -3.86
N ARG A 92 -5.46 -12.50 -2.84
CA ARG A 92 -6.59 -13.42 -2.91
C ARG A 92 -7.75 -13.01 -2.02
N ALA A 93 -8.94 -13.48 -2.37
CA ALA A 93 -10.11 -13.44 -1.51
C ALA A 93 -9.97 -14.54 -0.44
N VAL A 94 -10.15 -14.17 0.83
CA VAL A 94 -10.21 -15.10 1.96
C VAL A 94 -11.49 -14.82 2.72
N ARG A 95 -12.13 -15.88 3.20
CA ARG A 95 -13.32 -15.75 4.04
C ARG A 95 -12.98 -14.95 5.29
N ASN A 96 -13.74 -13.91 5.54
CA ASN A 96 -13.52 -13.03 6.67
C ASN A 96 -13.68 -13.82 7.98
N GLY A 97 -12.68 -13.70 8.86
CA GLY A 97 -12.55 -14.50 10.07
C GLY A 97 -11.84 -13.74 11.19
N VAL A 98 -11.66 -14.41 12.32
CA VAL A 98 -11.04 -13.82 13.52
C VAL A 98 -9.64 -13.29 13.18
N GLY A 99 -9.40 -12.00 13.40
CA GLY A 99 -8.14 -11.30 13.11
C GLY A 99 -8.14 -10.47 11.83
N LEU A 100 -9.05 -10.76 10.88
CA LEU A 100 -9.30 -9.92 9.71
C LEU A 100 -10.57 -9.09 9.86
N PHE A 101 -11.48 -9.47 10.76
CA PHE A 101 -12.77 -8.81 10.97
C PHE A 101 -12.63 -7.34 11.39
N GLN A 102 -13.25 -6.43 10.64
CA GLN A 102 -13.39 -5.02 10.95
C GLN A 102 -14.85 -4.67 11.27
N CYS A 103 -15.02 -3.60 12.06
CA CYS A 103 -16.34 -3.11 12.42
C CYS A 103 -17.07 -2.62 11.16
N GLY A 104 -18.18 -3.25 10.79
CA GLY A 104 -18.91 -2.99 9.54
C GLY A 104 -18.87 -4.13 8.52
N ASP A 105 -18.02 -5.14 8.74
CA ASP A 105 -18.01 -6.31 7.85
C ASP A 105 -19.28 -7.15 7.99
N ARG A 106 -19.80 -7.63 6.86
CA ARG A 106 -20.88 -8.62 6.86
C ARG A 106 -20.32 -9.96 7.32
N LEU A 107 -21.05 -10.62 8.24
CA LEU A 107 -20.68 -11.95 8.71
C LEU A 107 -20.60 -12.93 7.52
N GLY A 108 -19.41 -13.46 7.24
CA GLY A 108 -19.17 -14.40 6.15
C GLY A 108 -18.88 -13.78 4.78
N SER A 109 -18.61 -12.47 4.68
CA SER A 109 -18.06 -11.87 3.45
C SER A 109 -16.67 -12.39 3.11
N ASP A 110 -16.30 -12.32 1.84
CA ASP A 110 -14.94 -12.54 1.38
C ASP A 110 -14.20 -11.21 1.41
N VAL A 111 -12.97 -11.20 1.92
CA VAL A 111 -12.14 -9.99 1.97
C VAL A 111 -10.87 -10.21 1.16
N ILE A 112 -10.41 -9.17 0.49
CA ILE A 112 -9.17 -9.24 -0.28
C ILE A 112 -7.98 -9.02 0.65
N VAL A 113 -7.06 -9.98 0.66
CA VAL A 113 -5.84 -9.93 1.46
C VAL A 113 -4.59 -10.03 0.60
N ILE A 114 -3.51 -9.42 1.10
CA ILE A 114 -2.16 -9.55 0.56
C ILE A 114 -1.37 -10.47 1.48
N GLU A 115 -0.94 -11.60 0.95
CA GLU A 115 -0.04 -12.53 1.62
C GLU A 115 1.42 -12.10 1.49
N PHE A 116 2.19 -12.15 2.58
CA PHE A 116 3.61 -11.79 2.59
C PHE A 116 4.48 -12.69 3.49
N ASP A 117 5.78 -12.79 3.19
CA ASP A 117 6.79 -13.66 3.81
C ASP A 117 8.00 -12.84 4.34
N PRO A 118 8.64 -13.14 5.51
CA PRO A 118 8.57 -14.35 6.34
C PRO A 118 7.25 -14.51 7.14
N GLY A 119 6.53 -15.63 6.91
CA GLY A 119 5.36 -16.08 7.70
C GLY A 119 4.10 -16.34 6.87
N PRO A 120 3.03 -16.98 7.41
CA PRO A 120 1.75 -17.12 6.71
C PRO A 120 0.92 -15.83 6.72
N GLY A 121 1.57 -14.65 6.78
CA GLY A 121 0.96 -13.38 7.18
C GLY A 121 0.06 -12.79 6.09
N TYR A 122 -1.18 -12.44 6.47
CA TYR A 122 -2.12 -11.71 5.63
C TYR A 122 -2.34 -10.31 6.20
N VAL A 123 -2.39 -9.32 5.33
CA VAL A 123 -2.94 -8.00 5.65
C VAL A 123 -4.12 -7.72 4.72
N ARG A 124 -5.15 -7.07 5.25
CA ARG A 124 -6.27 -6.63 4.43
C ARG A 124 -5.77 -5.59 3.43
N ALA A 125 -6.11 -5.78 2.16
CA ALA A 125 -5.61 -4.90 1.10
C ALA A 125 -6.14 -3.46 1.25
N SER A 126 -7.37 -3.29 1.73
CA SER A 126 -7.96 -1.97 1.99
C SER A 126 -7.16 -1.16 3.02
N ASP A 127 -6.62 -1.81 4.06
CA ASP A 127 -5.84 -1.13 5.11
C ASP A 127 -4.53 -0.61 4.55
N VAL A 128 -3.83 -1.49 3.82
CA VAL A 128 -2.59 -1.14 3.12
C VAL A 128 -2.80 0.02 2.15
N ILE A 129 -3.91 0.00 1.41
CA ILE A 129 -4.30 1.08 0.48
C ILE A 129 -4.59 2.38 1.23
N ALA A 130 -5.39 2.33 2.29
CA ALA A 130 -5.79 3.50 3.06
C ALA A 130 -4.58 4.19 3.72
N ASP A 131 -3.73 3.43 4.40
CA ASP A 131 -2.54 3.94 5.08
C ASP A 131 -1.56 4.56 4.09
N SER A 132 -1.29 3.84 2.99
CA SER A 132 -0.41 4.33 1.93
C SER A 132 -0.97 5.60 1.28
N TYR A 133 -2.29 5.66 1.06
CA TYR A 133 -2.94 6.83 0.51
C TYR A 133 -2.84 8.04 1.45
N ARG A 134 -3.12 7.88 2.75
CA ARG A 134 -2.98 8.97 3.74
C ARG A 134 -1.55 9.50 3.77
N MET A 135 -0.56 8.61 3.80
CA MET A 135 0.85 9.00 3.79
C MET A 135 1.20 9.79 2.51
N LEU A 136 0.85 9.28 1.33
CA LEU A 136 1.15 9.97 0.08
C LEU A 136 0.39 11.29 -0.07
N LYS A 137 -0.85 11.37 0.43
CA LYS A 137 -1.65 12.59 0.45
C LYS A 137 -0.96 13.67 1.28
N ARG A 138 -0.53 13.34 2.51
CA ARG A 138 0.23 14.26 3.38
C ARG A 138 1.46 14.82 2.68
N ILE A 139 2.24 13.94 2.04
CA ILE A 139 3.43 14.36 1.29
C ILE A 139 3.06 15.31 0.14
N ALA A 140 1.99 15.00 -0.61
CA ALA A 140 1.52 15.86 -1.69
C ALA A 140 1.02 17.23 -1.20
N GLU A 141 0.55 17.31 0.05
CA GLU A 141 0.13 18.54 0.73
C GLU A 141 1.31 19.31 1.36
N GLY A 142 2.54 18.77 1.26
CA GLY A 142 3.76 19.38 1.80
C GLY A 142 4.08 19.00 3.25
N GLU A 143 3.37 18.03 3.81
CA GLU A 143 3.63 17.49 5.15
C GLU A 143 4.69 16.37 5.12
N PRO A 144 5.41 16.14 6.25
CA PRO A 144 6.38 15.05 6.32
C PRO A 144 5.69 13.68 6.19
N ALA A 145 6.41 12.72 5.59
CA ALA A 145 5.97 11.33 5.54
C ALA A 145 5.79 10.78 6.97
N ARG A 146 4.56 10.40 7.32
CA ARG A 146 4.18 9.78 8.59
C ARG A 146 3.17 8.68 8.34
N THR A 147 3.28 7.60 9.11
CA THR A 147 2.35 6.46 9.06
C THR A 147 1.42 6.43 10.26
N ASP A 148 0.17 6.05 10.02
CA ASP A 148 -0.85 5.81 11.05
C ASP A 148 -1.12 4.29 11.23
N GLU A 149 -0.19 3.44 10.80
CA GLU A 149 -0.30 1.96 10.78
C GLU A 149 -0.68 1.31 12.13
N HIS A 150 -0.50 2.01 13.23
CA HIS A 150 -0.86 1.57 14.58
C HIS A 150 -2.17 2.17 15.10
N ASP A 151 -2.76 3.11 14.36
CA ASP A 151 -3.96 3.82 14.74
C ASP A 151 -5.19 3.22 14.06
N ARG A 152 -5.56 2.01 14.51
CA ARG A 152 -6.75 1.27 14.06
C ARG A 152 -8.08 2.01 14.33
N GLY A 153 -8.05 3.17 14.96
CA GLY A 153 -9.20 4.03 15.24
C GLY A 153 -9.60 4.98 14.09
N SER A 154 -8.76 5.14 13.06
CA SER A 154 -8.93 6.18 12.03
C SER A 154 -9.75 5.76 10.80
N PHE A 155 -10.56 4.69 10.92
CA PHE A 155 -11.46 4.21 9.85
C PHE A 155 -12.77 5.00 9.75
N PHE A 156 -13.01 5.98 10.64
CA PHE A 156 -14.14 6.88 10.51
C PHE A 156 -13.75 8.05 9.59
N PRO A 157 -14.57 8.40 8.58
CA PRO A 157 -14.59 9.79 8.16
C PRO A 157 -14.98 10.61 9.39
N ASP A 158 -14.25 11.67 9.69
CA ASP A 158 -14.75 12.68 10.62
C ASP A 158 -16.13 13.09 10.11
N GLY A 159 -17.16 12.76 10.89
CA GLY A 159 -18.54 13.00 10.50
C GLY A 159 -18.82 14.50 10.39
N ASP A 160 -19.51 14.87 9.31
CA ASP A 160 -20.40 16.04 9.29
C ASP A 160 -21.64 15.78 10.15
#